data_AF-A0A4D6HHA8-F1
#
_entry.id   AF-A0A4D6HHA8-F1
#
_cell.length_a   1.000
_cell.length_b   1.000
_cell.length_c   1.000
_cell.angle_alpha   90.00
_cell.angle_beta   90.00
_cell.angle_gamma   90.00
#
_symmetry.space_group_name_H-M   'P 1'
#
loop_
_entity.id
_entity.type
_entity.pdbx_description
1 polymer ?
#
loop_
_entity_poly.entity_id
_entity_poly.type
_entity_poly.pdbx_seq_one_letter_code
_entity_poly.pdbx_strand_id
1 'polypeptide(L)'
;MGILDLMLGKSDAGEHGVEGRSYKLPQDTHDFVYPIAVRRTELEAFVELLEADADAPSLDDNAAELQDVFDDVLGETELDVSQLAEKQRTRRREIERLLDHWTDQVTEDIGVVYAREGTDQTLLSFVKHCTRRDKRDDDPFALPEEFAEGTALLKRLEAVTSDQYRAVVHTDLLPKQ
;
A
#
# COMPACT_ATOMS: atom_id res chain seq x y z
N MET A 1 -21.68 7.31 34.91
CA MET A 1 -22.01 6.85 33.54
C MET A 1 -22.07 5.34 33.54
N GLY A 2 -23.11 4.76 32.94
CA GLY A 2 -23.33 3.32 32.94
C GLY A 2 -22.67 2.63 31.75
N ILE A 3 -22.49 1.31 31.83
CA ILE A 3 -21.89 0.49 30.77
C ILE A 3 -22.66 0.57 29.43
N LEU A 4 -23.94 0.98 29.49
CA LEU A 4 -24.82 1.15 28.35
C LEU A 4 -24.48 2.40 27.51
N ASP A 5 -23.92 3.45 28.10
CA ASP A 5 -23.53 4.66 27.35
C ASP A 5 -22.29 4.41 26.46
N LEU A 6 -21.36 3.55 26.93
CA LEU A 6 -20.18 3.11 26.20
C LEU A 6 -20.51 2.21 25.00
N MET A 7 -21.55 1.37 25.12
CA MET A 7 -22.05 0.52 24.03
C MET A 7 -22.79 1.32 22.94
N LEU A 8 -23.25 2.54 23.27
CA LEU A 8 -24.05 3.38 22.39
C LEU A 8 -23.22 4.44 21.65
N GLY A 9 -21.88 4.39 21.74
CA GLY A 9 -20.97 5.25 20.96
C GLY A 9 -21.04 6.74 21.30
N LYS A 10 -21.64 7.11 22.44
CA LYS A 10 -21.74 8.50 22.90
C LYS A 10 -20.53 8.89 23.75
N SER A 11 -19.35 8.78 23.15
CA SER A 11 -18.09 9.21 23.76
C SER A 11 -17.61 10.46 23.03
N ASP A 12 -17.64 11.62 23.70
CA ASP A 12 -17.01 12.83 23.17
C ASP A 12 -15.49 12.63 23.02
N ALA A 13 -14.93 13.32 22.03
CA ALA A 13 -13.56 13.13 21.57
C ALA A 13 -12.51 13.33 22.68
N GLY A 14 -11.64 12.33 22.84
CA GLY A 14 -10.21 12.55 23.11
C GLY A 14 -9.72 12.66 24.55
N GLU A 15 -10.56 12.86 25.57
CA GLU A 15 -10.07 13.02 26.97
C GLU A 15 -10.60 12.00 27.99
N HIS A 16 -11.31 10.96 27.55
CA HIS A 16 -11.96 10.01 28.46
C HIS A 16 -11.33 8.63 28.41
N GLY A 17 -10.05 8.57 28.79
CA GLY A 17 -9.54 7.36 29.42
C GLY A 17 -10.19 7.21 30.79
N VAL A 18 -10.88 6.09 31.06
CA VAL A 18 -11.37 5.81 32.41
C VAL A 18 -10.16 5.79 33.34
N GLU A 19 -10.10 6.71 34.29
CA GLU A 19 -8.99 6.83 35.24
C GLU A 19 -8.78 5.47 35.93
N GLY A 20 -7.60 4.86 35.73
CA GLY A 20 -7.28 3.49 36.20
C GLY A 20 -7.52 2.34 35.22
N ARG A 21 -8.02 2.59 33.99
CA ARG A 21 -8.15 1.59 32.90
C ARG A 21 -7.61 2.04 31.55
N SER A 22 -7.19 3.30 31.41
CA SER A 22 -6.48 3.80 30.23
C SER A 22 -4.98 3.78 30.44
N TYR A 23 -4.25 3.15 29.53
CA TYR A 23 -2.78 3.25 29.45
C TYR A 23 -2.41 4.19 28.30
N LYS A 24 -1.43 5.07 28.51
CA LYS A 24 -0.89 5.94 27.46
C LYS A 24 0.30 5.25 26.81
N LEU A 25 0.20 4.97 25.51
CA LEU A 25 1.30 4.46 24.71
C LEU A 25 2.10 5.64 24.13
N PRO A 26 3.44 5.59 24.12
CA PRO A 26 4.25 6.61 23.46
C PRO A 26 3.98 6.60 21.95
N GLN A 27 3.70 7.78 21.38
CA GLN A 27 3.49 7.95 19.94
C GLN A 27 4.77 7.67 19.14
N ASP A 28 5.95 7.84 19.75
CA ASP A 28 7.24 7.62 19.10
C ASP A 28 7.55 6.14 18.85
N THR A 29 6.86 5.23 19.57
CA THR A 29 7.11 3.78 19.51
C THR A 29 5.91 2.95 19.12
N HIS A 30 4.74 3.57 18.94
CA HIS A 30 3.50 2.89 18.56
C HIS A 30 2.79 3.61 17.45
N ASP A 31 2.16 2.85 16.56
CA ASP A 31 1.36 3.40 15.47
C ASP A 31 0.02 2.67 15.32
N PHE A 32 -0.94 3.35 14.69
CA PHE A 32 -2.23 2.80 14.32
C PHE A 32 -2.13 2.01 13.03
N VAL A 33 -2.66 0.79 13.05
CA VAL A 33 -2.60 -0.15 11.92
C VAL A 33 -3.87 -0.92 11.73
N TYR A 34 -3.99 -1.50 10.55
CA TYR A 34 -5.06 -2.38 10.12
C TYR A 34 -4.51 -3.80 10.01
N PRO A 35 -4.92 -4.73 10.89
CA PRO A 35 -4.51 -6.13 10.79
C PRO A 35 -5.27 -6.82 9.66
N ILE A 36 -4.54 -7.50 8.77
CA ILE A 36 -5.10 -8.09 7.56
C ILE A 36 -4.63 -9.53 7.43
N ALA A 37 -5.56 -10.44 7.20
CA ALA A 37 -5.25 -11.81 6.85
C ALA A 37 -4.79 -11.87 5.38
N VAL A 38 -3.62 -12.45 5.17
CA VAL A 38 -2.99 -12.59 3.84
C VAL A 38 -2.57 -14.03 3.63
N ARG A 39 -2.67 -14.48 2.39
CA ARG A 39 -2.13 -15.76 1.95
C ARG A 39 -0.75 -15.54 1.37
N ARG A 40 0.12 -16.53 1.55
CA ARG A 40 1.47 -16.49 0.99
C ARG A 40 1.46 -16.30 -0.53
N THR A 41 0.58 -17.01 -1.24
CA THR A 41 0.43 -16.91 -2.70
C THR A 41 0.02 -15.53 -3.19
N GLU A 42 -0.71 -14.76 -2.38
CA GLU A 42 -1.08 -13.39 -2.72
C GLU A 42 0.12 -12.45 -2.61
N LEU A 43 0.98 -12.66 -1.61
CA LEU A 43 2.23 -11.89 -1.45
C LEU A 43 3.21 -12.22 -2.58
N GLU A 44 3.36 -13.51 -2.90
CA GLU A 44 4.20 -13.99 -4.00
C GLU A 44 3.76 -13.38 -5.35
N ALA A 45 2.45 -13.36 -5.64
CA ALA A 45 1.92 -12.70 -6.84
C ALA A 45 2.23 -11.19 -6.91
N PHE A 46 2.28 -10.50 -5.77
CA PHE A 46 2.67 -9.10 -5.70
C PHE A 46 4.18 -8.89 -5.89
N VAL A 47 5.00 -9.81 -5.38
CA VAL A 47 6.44 -9.82 -5.60
C VAL A 47 6.75 -10.04 -7.08
N GLU A 48 6.13 -11.03 -7.71
CA GLU A 48 6.29 -11.30 -9.14
C GLU A 48 5.84 -10.11 -10.01
N LEU A 49 4.77 -9.42 -9.62
CA LEU A 49 4.35 -8.18 -10.29
C LEU A 49 5.41 -7.08 -10.18
N LEU A 50 6.04 -6.94 -9.01
CA LEU A 50 7.10 -5.96 -8.77
C LEU A 50 8.36 -6.29 -9.59
N GLU A 51 8.72 -7.57 -9.67
CA GLU A 51 9.84 -8.07 -10.48
C GLU A 51 9.58 -7.86 -11.97
N ALA A 52 8.39 -8.21 -12.47
CA ALA A 52 8.00 -7.98 -13.86
C ALA A 52 8.06 -6.48 -14.24
N ASP A 53 7.67 -5.59 -13.32
CA ASP A 53 7.78 -4.15 -13.51
C ASP A 53 9.25 -3.68 -13.46
N ALA A 54 10.16 -4.42 -12.81
CA ALA A 54 11.61 -4.15 -12.78
C ALA A 54 12.28 -4.45 -14.11
N ASP A 55 11.94 -5.62 -14.64
CA ASP A 55 12.63 -6.21 -15.78
C ASP A 55 12.17 -5.58 -17.10
N ALA A 56 10.94 -5.05 -17.14
CA ALA A 56 10.43 -4.33 -18.29
C ALA A 56 10.97 -2.88 -18.30
N PRO A 57 11.72 -2.46 -19.33
CA PRO A 57 12.17 -1.08 -19.50
C PRO A 57 11.00 -0.13 -19.29
N SER A 58 11.12 0.81 -18.35
CA SER A 58 10.04 1.77 -18.15
C SER A 58 10.09 2.79 -19.29
N LEU A 59 8.95 3.20 -19.82
CA LEU A 59 8.90 4.36 -20.72
C LEU A 59 9.47 5.62 -20.02
N ASP A 60 9.45 5.65 -18.68
CA ASP A 60 10.10 6.68 -17.85
C ASP A 60 11.64 6.66 -17.91
N ASP A 61 12.27 5.54 -18.30
CA ASP A 61 13.70 5.48 -18.60
C ASP A 61 14.04 6.15 -19.95
N ASN A 62 13.02 6.37 -20.80
CA ASN A 62 13.04 7.23 -21.97
C ASN A 62 12.33 8.56 -21.67
N ALA A 63 12.77 9.28 -20.63
CA ALA A 63 12.21 10.59 -20.26
C ALA A 63 12.12 11.58 -21.45
N ALA A 64 13.00 11.46 -22.44
CA ALA A 64 12.96 12.25 -23.68
C ALA A 64 11.76 11.90 -24.58
N GLU A 65 11.37 10.64 -24.68
CA GLU A 65 10.28 10.16 -25.54
C GLU A 65 8.90 10.42 -24.88
N LEU A 66 8.84 10.40 -23.55
CA LEU A 66 7.65 10.82 -22.80
C LEU A 66 7.43 12.32 -22.86
N GLN A 67 8.48 13.14 -22.81
CA GLN A 67 8.37 14.60 -22.93
C GLN A 67 7.69 14.98 -24.26
N ASP A 68 8.11 14.35 -25.37
CA ASP A 68 7.53 14.58 -26.70
C ASP A 68 6.02 14.20 -26.76
N VAL A 69 5.62 13.11 -26.09
CA VAL A 69 4.20 12.67 -26.04
C VAL A 69 3.35 13.58 -25.12
N PHE A 70 3.90 14.03 -23.99
CA PHE A 70 3.19 14.92 -23.08
C PHE A 70 3.05 16.34 -23.64
N ASP A 71 4.06 16.84 -24.37
CA ASP A 71 4.00 18.13 -25.05
C ASP A 71 2.96 18.14 -26.19
N ASP A 72 2.78 17.02 -26.91
CA ASP A 72 1.79 16.88 -27.98
C ASP A 72 0.33 16.80 -27.45
N VAL A 73 0.12 16.23 -26.26
CA VAL A 73 -1.23 15.98 -25.70
C VAL A 73 -1.71 17.07 -24.74
N LEU A 74 -0.83 17.70 -23.95
CA LEU A 74 -1.23 18.54 -22.81
C LEU A 74 -0.99 20.04 -22.96
N GLY A 75 -0.46 20.52 -24.09
CA GLY A 75 -0.41 21.94 -24.46
C GLY A 75 -0.11 22.90 -23.29
N GLU A 76 1.17 23.20 -23.07
CA GLU A 76 1.68 24.20 -22.10
C GLU A 76 1.42 23.91 -20.61
N THR A 77 1.26 22.65 -20.20
CA THR A 77 1.39 22.30 -18.77
C THR A 77 2.76 21.65 -18.54
N GLU A 78 3.71 22.41 -17.98
CA GLU A 78 5.03 21.91 -17.55
C GLU A 78 4.88 20.87 -16.43
N LEU A 79 4.58 19.63 -16.77
CA LEU A 79 4.77 18.50 -15.87
C LEU A 79 6.24 18.11 -15.90
N ASP A 80 6.93 18.29 -14.77
CA ASP A 80 8.30 17.83 -14.60
C ASP A 80 8.35 16.30 -14.61
N VAL A 81 8.66 15.73 -15.78
CA VAL A 81 8.79 14.29 -16.04
C VAL A 81 9.80 13.66 -15.07
N SER A 82 10.86 14.39 -14.70
CA SER A 82 11.87 13.90 -13.75
C SER A 82 11.32 13.77 -12.33
N GLN A 83 10.48 14.71 -11.88
CA GLN A 83 9.77 14.60 -10.59
C GLN A 83 8.75 13.46 -10.60
N LEU A 84 8.10 13.22 -11.74
CA LEU A 84 7.17 12.10 -11.88
C LEU A 84 7.92 10.75 -11.77
N ALA A 85 9.04 10.61 -12.46
CA ALA A 85 9.88 9.42 -12.41
C ALA A 85 10.43 9.16 -11.00
N GLU A 86 10.94 10.17 -10.30
CA GLU A 86 11.39 10.04 -8.90
C GLU A 86 10.25 9.66 -7.95
N LYS A 87 9.04 10.21 -8.15
CA LYS A 87 7.85 9.86 -7.37
C LYS A 87 7.39 8.42 -7.64
N GLN A 88 7.58 7.90 -8.86
CA GLN A 88 7.32 6.49 -9.17
C GLN A 88 8.36 5.58 -8.50
N ARG A 89 9.65 5.89 -8.64
CA ARG A 89 10.75 5.14 -7.98
C ARG A 89 10.61 5.08 -6.46
N THR A 90 10.22 6.19 -5.84
CA THR A 90 10.01 6.25 -4.39
C THR A 90 8.87 5.33 -3.97
N ARG A 91 7.72 5.41 -4.65
CA ARG A 91 6.57 4.53 -4.38
C ARG A 91 6.90 3.05 -4.59
N ARG A 92 7.67 2.75 -5.62
CA ARG A 92 8.14 1.39 -5.88
C ARG A 92 8.97 0.84 -4.72
N ARG A 93 9.96 1.61 -4.24
CA ARG A 93 10.79 1.22 -3.08
C ARG A 93 9.96 1.07 -1.80
N GLU A 94 8.93 1.89 -1.61
CA GLU A 94 8.01 1.76 -0.48
C GLU A 94 7.24 0.43 -0.53
N ILE A 95 6.75 0.03 -1.72
CA ILE A 95 6.04 -1.23 -1.92
C ILE A 95 6.99 -2.42 -1.76
N GLU A 96 8.20 -2.34 -2.30
CA GLU A 96 9.24 -3.37 -2.15
C GLU A 96 9.51 -3.67 -0.67
N ARG A 97 9.81 -2.63 0.12
CA ARG A 97 10.05 -2.79 1.57
C ARG A 97 8.84 -3.33 2.32
N LEU A 98 7.63 -2.95 1.90
CA LEU A 98 6.39 -3.43 2.49
C LEU A 98 6.21 -4.93 2.23
N LEU A 99 6.38 -5.36 0.97
CA LEU A 99 6.21 -6.74 0.54
C LEU A 99 7.31 -7.64 1.12
N ASP A 100 8.55 -7.18 1.17
CA ASP A 100 9.66 -7.88 1.83
C ASP A 100 9.31 -8.16 3.30
N HIS A 101 8.88 -7.11 4.02
CA HIS A 101 8.52 -7.23 5.43
C HIS A 101 7.34 -8.17 5.66
N TRP A 102 6.31 -8.11 4.80
CA TRP A 102 5.15 -9.01 4.90
C TRP A 102 5.52 -10.45 4.56
N THR A 103 6.37 -10.67 3.57
CA THR A 103 6.83 -12.01 3.16
C THR A 103 7.69 -12.65 4.25
N ASP A 104 8.54 -11.87 4.92
CA ASP A 104 9.33 -12.32 6.07
C ASP A 104 8.45 -12.69 7.28
N GLN A 105 7.34 -11.98 7.49
CA GLN A 105 6.41 -12.24 8.59
C GLN A 105 5.51 -13.46 8.36
N VAL A 106 5.16 -13.77 7.11
CA VAL A 106 4.19 -14.81 6.76
C VAL A 106 4.92 -16.09 6.33
N THR A 107 5.27 -16.91 7.31
CA THR A 107 5.99 -18.17 7.10
C THR A 107 5.08 -19.35 6.77
N GLU A 108 3.81 -19.28 7.17
CA GLU A 108 2.75 -20.27 6.91
C GLU A 108 1.92 -19.88 5.68
N ASP A 109 1.04 -20.78 5.21
CA ASP A 109 0.18 -20.54 4.04
C ASP A 109 -0.74 -19.30 4.22
N ILE A 110 -1.13 -19.00 5.45
CA ILE A 110 -1.95 -17.86 5.83
C ILE A 110 -1.33 -17.19 7.06
N GLY A 111 -1.16 -15.87 7.00
CA GLY A 111 -0.66 -15.07 8.12
C GLY A 111 -1.45 -13.78 8.31
N VAL A 112 -1.06 -13.01 9.33
CA VAL A 112 -1.61 -11.68 9.60
C VAL A 112 -0.48 -10.66 9.45
N VAL A 113 -0.72 -9.65 8.62
CA VAL A 113 0.18 -8.51 8.44
C VAL A 113 -0.50 -7.24 8.89
N TYR A 114 0.31 -6.21 9.13
CA TYR A 114 -0.17 -4.89 9.54
C TYR A 114 0.01 -3.89 8.40
N ALA A 115 -1.09 -3.28 7.97
CA ALA A 115 -1.11 -2.19 7.01
C ALA A 115 -1.26 -0.84 7.74
N ARG A 116 -0.56 0.19 7.26
CA ARG A 116 -0.76 1.57 7.74
C ARG A 116 -1.86 2.23 6.90
N GLU A 117 -2.32 3.38 7.36
CA GLU A 117 -3.22 4.23 6.58
C GLU A 117 -2.57 4.59 5.23
N GLY A 118 -3.31 4.40 4.13
CA GLY A 118 -2.85 4.64 2.76
C GLY A 118 -2.11 3.47 2.09
N THR A 119 -1.80 2.39 2.80
CA THR A 119 -1.15 1.20 2.20
C THR A 119 -1.98 0.61 1.05
N ASP A 120 -3.30 0.57 1.19
CA ASP A 120 -4.26 0.15 0.17
C ASP A 120 -4.17 1.03 -1.09
N GLN A 121 -4.13 2.35 -0.92
CA GLN A 121 -4.04 3.30 -2.03
C GLN A 121 -2.69 3.20 -2.75
N THR A 122 -1.61 2.97 -2.02
CA THR A 122 -0.27 2.79 -2.59
C THR A 122 -0.22 1.52 -3.46
N LEU A 123 -0.66 0.37 -2.93
CA LEU A 123 -0.71 -0.88 -3.69
C LEU A 123 -1.67 -0.79 -4.87
N LEU A 124 -2.86 -0.20 -4.69
CA LEU A 124 -3.83 -0.01 -5.76
C LEU A 124 -3.29 0.88 -6.89
N SER A 125 -2.57 1.95 -6.54
CA SER A 125 -1.96 2.85 -7.52
C SER A 125 -0.90 2.14 -8.36
N PHE A 126 -0.10 1.27 -7.74
CA PHE A 126 0.89 0.46 -8.43
C PHE A 126 0.24 -0.56 -9.36
N VAL A 127 -0.77 -1.29 -8.89
CA VAL A 127 -1.51 -2.22 -9.75
C VAL A 127 -2.16 -1.53 -10.95
N LYS A 128 -2.73 -0.34 -10.75
CA LYS A 128 -3.27 0.48 -11.86
C LYS A 128 -2.19 0.90 -12.84
N HIS A 129 -0.97 1.16 -12.38
CA HIS A 129 0.17 1.46 -13.23
C HIS A 129 0.54 0.24 -14.10
N CYS A 130 0.77 -0.94 -13.49
CA CYS A 130 1.08 -2.17 -14.22
C CYS A 130 -0.04 -2.56 -15.21
N THR A 131 -1.31 -2.48 -14.79
CA THR A 131 -2.47 -2.77 -15.67
C THR A 131 -2.56 -1.82 -16.87
N ARG A 132 -2.07 -0.58 -16.74
CA ARG A 132 -2.01 0.36 -17.85
C ARG A 132 -0.87 0.02 -18.81
N ARG A 133 0.28 -0.40 -18.30
CA ARG A 133 1.44 -0.82 -19.10
C ARG A 133 1.10 -2.04 -19.96
N ASP A 134 0.47 -3.04 -19.37
CA ASP A 134 0.04 -4.27 -20.06
C ASP A 134 -0.96 -4.04 -21.23
N LYS A 135 -1.69 -2.92 -21.18
CA LYS A 135 -2.65 -2.53 -22.24
C LYS A 135 -2.03 -1.69 -23.36
N ARG A 136 -0.76 -1.31 -23.23
CA ARG A 136 -0.05 -0.50 -24.23
C ARG A 136 0.66 -1.44 -25.19
N ASP A 137 0.30 -1.39 -26.46
CA ASP A 137 0.90 -2.23 -27.50
C ASP A 137 2.40 -1.97 -27.70
N ASP A 138 2.89 -0.81 -27.25
CA ASP A 138 4.27 -0.33 -27.33
C ASP A 138 5.09 -0.51 -26.03
N ASP A 139 4.49 -1.03 -24.95
CA ASP A 139 5.18 -1.32 -23.69
C ASP A 139 5.55 -2.82 -23.64
N PRO A 140 6.82 -3.19 -23.40
CA PRO A 140 7.24 -4.59 -23.30
C PRO A 140 6.73 -5.29 -22.02
N PHE A 141 6.14 -4.55 -21.08
CA PHE A 141 5.58 -5.11 -19.84
C PHE A 141 4.35 -5.98 -20.11
N ALA A 142 4.30 -7.14 -19.44
CA ALA A 142 3.13 -7.99 -19.40
C ALA A 142 2.79 -8.33 -17.94
N LEU A 143 1.49 -8.41 -17.61
CA LEU A 143 1.05 -8.87 -16.30
C LEU A 143 1.39 -10.36 -16.10
N PRO A 144 2.01 -10.75 -14.96
CA PRO A 144 2.20 -12.15 -14.60
C PRO A 144 0.86 -12.91 -14.50
N GLU A 145 0.87 -14.21 -14.79
CA GLU A 145 -0.35 -15.05 -14.75
C GLU A 145 -0.91 -15.15 -13.32
N GLU A 146 0.00 -15.18 -12.35
CA GLU A 146 -0.23 -15.30 -10.91
C GLU A 146 -0.84 -14.02 -10.31
N PHE A 147 -0.80 -12.89 -11.02
CA PHE A 147 -1.34 -11.60 -10.55
C PHE A 147 -2.81 -11.71 -10.12
N ALA A 148 -3.59 -12.59 -10.74
CA ALA A 148 -4.98 -12.85 -10.37
C ALA A 148 -5.15 -13.23 -8.89
N GLU A 149 -4.18 -13.98 -8.32
CA GLU A 149 -4.19 -14.40 -6.92
C GLU A 149 -4.12 -13.18 -5.97
N GLY A 150 -3.28 -12.19 -6.28
CA GLY A 150 -3.11 -10.98 -5.47
C GLY A 150 -4.34 -10.06 -5.42
N THR A 151 -5.28 -10.17 -6.35
CA THR A 151 -6.46 -9.27 -6.41
C THR A 151 -7.39 -9.41 -5.20
N ALA A 152 -7.43 -10.60 -4.59
CA ALA A 152 -8.22 -10.84 -3.39
C ALA A 152 -7.69 -10.08 -2.17
N LEU A 153 -6.38 -9.88 -2.09
CA LEU A 153 -5.73 -9.11 -1.04
C LEU A 153 -6.10 -7.62 -1.13
N LEU A 154 -6.10 -7.02 -2.32
CA LEU A 154 -6.51 -5.62 -2.51
C LEU A 154 -7.92 -5.34 -1.99
N LYS A 155 -8.86 -6.24 -2.27
CA LYS A 155 -10.24 -6.12 -1.80
C LYS A 155 -10.33 -6.16 -0.27
N ARG A 156 -9.49 -6.98 0.38
CA ARG A 156 -9.44 -7.05 1.85
C ARG A 156 -8.78 -5.82 2.45
N LEU A 157 -7.71 -5.32 1.83
CA LEU A 157 -7.08 -4.06 2.20
C LEU A 157 -8.10 -2.92 2.17
N GLU A 158 -8.78 -2.71 1.05
CA GLU A 158 -9.81 -1.67 0.89
C GLU A 158 -10.94 -1.78 1.93
N ALA A 159 -11.40 -3.01 2.20
CA ALA A 159 -12.47 -3.24 3.17
C ALA A 159 -12.04 -2.92 4.61
N VAL A 160 -10.84 -3.32 5.01
CA VAL A 160 -10.36 -3.14 6.39
C VAL A 160 -9.90 -1.70 6.63
N THR A 161 -9.27 -1.03 5.66
CA THR A 161 -8.86 0.39 5.80
C THR A 161 -10.05 1.36 5.80
N SER A 162 -11.18 0.94 5.23
CA SER A 162 -12.44 1.68 5.28
C SER A 162 -13.24 1.48 6.58
N ASP A 163 -12.81 0.55 7.44
CA ASP A 163 -13.46 0.24 8.71
C ASP A 163 -12.87 1.09 9.87
N GLN A 164 -13.62 1.24 10.95
CA GLN A 164 -13.21 1.95 12.16
C GLN A 164 -12.28 1.13 13.08
N TYR A 165 -12.10 -0.17 12.80
CA TYR A 165 -11.29 -1.06 13.64
C TYR A 165 -9.79 -0.91 13.35
N ARG A 166 -9.14 -0.06 14.14
CA ARG A 166 -7.68 0.13 14.16
C ARG A 166 -7.06 -0.58 15.37
N ALA A 167 -5.94 -1.26 15.16
CA ALA A 167 -5.09 -1.76 16.22
C ALA A 167 -3.96 -0.76 16.50
N VAL A 168 -3.37 -0.81 17.70
CA VAL A 168 -2.14 -0.09 18.04
C VAL A 168 -1.04 -1.12 18.24
N VAL A 169 0.05 -0.99 17.51
CA VAL A 169 1.20 -1.92 17.56
C VAL A 169 2.51 -1.16 17.75
N HIS A 170 3.52 -1.85 18.29
CA HIS A 170 4.87 -1.30 18.38
C HIS A 170 5.47 -1.14 16.98
N THR A 171 6.22 -0.08 16.73
CA THR A 171 6.79 0.24 15.41
C THR A 171 7.78 -0.82 14.90
N ASP A 172 8.36 -1.63 15.78
CA ASP A 172 9.20 -2.79 15.41
C ASP A 172 8.47 -3.87 14.58
N LEU A 173 7.12 -3.90 14.67
CA LEU A 173 6.30 -4.83 13.88
C LEU A 173 5.98 -4.30 12.48
N LEU A 174 6.44 -3.09 12.15
CA LEU A 174 6.13 -2.38 10.91
C LEU A 174 7.39 -2.22 10.04
N PRO A 175 7.23 -2.09 8.71
CA PRO A 175 8.36 -1.80 7.84
C PRO A 175 9.04 -0.49 8.28
N LYS A 176 10.36 -0.45 8.21
CA LYS A 176 11.13 0.77 8.47
C LYS A 176 10.93 1.75 7.32
N GLN A 177 10.57 3.00 7.66
CA GLN A 177 10.44 4.11 6.72
C GLN A 177 11.82 4.57 6.23
#